data_AF-A0AA41Z041-F1
#
_entry.id   AF-A0AA41Z041-F1
#
_cell.length_a   1.000
_cell.length_b   1.000
_cell.length_c   1.000
_cell.angle_alpha   90.00
_cell.angle_beta   90.00
_cell.angle_gamma   90.00
#
_symmetry.space_group_name_H-M   'P 1'
#
loop_
_entity.id
_entity.type
_entity.pdbx_description
1 polymer ?
#
loop_
_entity_poly.entity_id
_entity_poly.type
_entity_poly.pdbx_seq_one_letter_code
_entity_poly.pdbx_strand_id
1 'polypeptide(L)'
;MAETLSSFEDLKSATADTQPEAPVYTQKLDKEGRAYATGKRKNAIARVWIKPGSGKIIINERSFETYFARPVLRMIVNQPFEIAGRVSQYDIMVNVAGGGLSGQAGAVRHGVSKALTNYEPELRAVLKREGFLTRDSRVVERKKPGRAKARRSFQFSKR
;
A
#
# COMPACT_ATOMS: atom_id res chain seq x y z
N MET A 1 44.36 2.50 29.68
CA MET A 1 44.94 3.49 28.77
C MET A 1 43.89 3.75 27.69
N ALA A 2 43.36 4.97 27.61
CA ALA A 2 42.34 5.33 26.63
C ALA A 2 43.05 5.83 25.36
N GLU A 3 42.78 5.23 24.21
CA GLU A 3 43.34 5.66 22.94
C GLU A 3 42.72 7.00 22.53
N THR A 4 43.54 8.06 22.50
CA THR A 4 43.12 9.39 22.06
C THR A 4 43.13 9.46 20.54
N LEU A 5 41.94 9.39 19.92
CA LEU A 5 41.74 9.63 18.50
C LEU A 5 42.13 11.08 18.17
N SER A 6 43.24 11.26 17.46
CA SER A 6 43.89 12.57 17.27
C SER A 6 43.92 13.05 15.83
N SER A 7 43.46 12.25 14.86
CA SER A 7 43.41 12.64 13.45
C SER A 7 41.99 12.60 12.87
N PHE A 8 41.73 13.51 11.92
CA PHE A 8 40.47 13.59 11.17
C PHE A 8 40.26 12.36 10.26
N GLU A 9 41.34 11.66 9.91
CA GLU A 9 41.31 10.44 9.11
C GLU A 9 40.82 9.23 9.93
N ASP A 10 41.17 9.17 11.22
CA ASP A 10 40.69 8.13 12.14
C ASP A 10 39.19 8.26 12.46
N LEU A 11 38.65 9.49 12.44
CA LEU A 11 37.20 9.72 12.54
C LEU A 11 36.45 9.29 11.27
N LYS A 12 37.10 9.39 10.10
CA LYS A 12 36.51 9.04 8.80
C LYS A 12 36.45 7.53 8.58
N SER A 13 37.46 6.80 9.06
CA SER A 13 37.42 5.33 9.09
C SER A 13 36.42 4.81 10.12
N ALA A 14 36.34 5.43 11.31
CA ALA A 14 35.36 5.05 12.34
C ALA A 14 33.88 5.28 11.94
N THR A 15 33.61 6.22 11.04
CA THR A 15 32.25 6.52 10.54
C THR A 15 31.86 5.76 9.28
N ALA A 16 32.81 5.06 8.62
CA ALA A 16 32.53 4.31 7.38
C ALA A 16 31.76 3.00 7.62
N ASP A 17 31.91 2.39 8.80
CA ASP A 17 31.38 1.05 9.09
C ASP A 17 30.07 1.02 9.89
N THR A 18 29.52 2.19 10.25
CA THR A 18 28.21 2.25 10.91
C THR A 18 27.16 2.81 9.96
N GLN A 19 26.94 2.13 8.83
CA GLN A 19 25.64 2.25 8.20
C GLN A 19 24.64 1.52 9.10
N PRO A 20 23.58 2.19 9.60
CA PRO A 20 22.59 1.50 10.42
C PRO A 20 22.03 0.35 9.60
N GLU A 21 22.27 -0.88 10.05
CA GLU A 21 21.71 -2.08 9.43
C GLU A 21 20.23 -1.82 9.17
N ALA A 22 19.85 -1.83 7.90
CA ALA A 22 18.47 -1.57 7.52
C ALA A 22 17.59 -2.52 8.35
N PRO A 23 16.52 -2.04 8.99
CA PRO A 23 15.74 -2.85 9.92
C PRO A 23 15.30 -4.13 9.21
N VAL A 24 15.69 -5.28 9.78
CA VAL A 24 15.40 -6.60 9.21
C VAL A 24 13.88 -6.78 9.16
N TYR A 25 13.30 -6.62 7.98
CA TYR A 25 11.90 -6.89 7.76
C TYR A 25 11.71 -8.40 7.67
N THR A 26 10.89 -8.97 8.55
CA THR A 26 10.66 -10.42 8.60
C THR A 26 9.48 -10.82 7.73
N GLN A 27 9.62 -11.98 7.08
CA GLN A 27 8.56 -12.60 6.32
C GLN A 27 7.44 -13.07 7.26
N LYS A 28 6.18 -12.79 6.91
CA LYS A 28 4.99 -13.14 7.71
C LYS A 28 4.00 -13.92 6.86
N LEU A 29 3.99 -15.24 7.07
CA LEU A 29 3.12 -16.18 6.36
C LEU A 29 2.20 -16.93 7.32
N ASP A 30 1.04 -17.29 6.82
CA ASP A 30 0.12 -18.21 7.47
C ASP A 30 0.62 -19.66 7.37
N LYS A 31 -0.03 -20.59 8.08
CA LYS A 31 0.26 -22.04 8.02
C LYS A 31 0.18 -22.63 6.60
N GLU A 32 -0.58 -21.99 5.72
CA GLU A 32 -0.77 -22.38 4.31
C GLU A 32 0.20 -21.65 3.36
N GLY A 33 1.23 -20.96 3.87
CA GLY A 33 2.20 -20.23 3.05
C GLY A 33 1.62 -18.99 2.34
N ARG A 34 0.48 -18.49 2.82
CA ARG A 34 -0.17 -17.29 2.29
C ARG A 34 0.23 -16.06 3.09
N ALA A 35 0.41 -14.93 2.41
CA ALA A 35 0.60 -13.64 3.07
C ALA A 35 -0.75 -12.92 3.19
N TYR A 36 -1.11 -12.55 4.42
CA TYR A 36 -2.31 -11.76 4.70
C TYR A 36 -1.98 -10.28 4.84
N ALA A 37 -2.84 -9.41 4.28
CA ALA A 37 -2.82 -8.00 4.57
C ALA A 37 -4.21 -7.35 4.45
N THR A 38 -4.33 -6.14 5.01
CA THR A 38 -5.53 -5.32 4.88
C THR A 38 -5.20 -3.94 4.31
N GLY A 39 -5.94 -3.56 3.28
CA GLY A 39 -5.92 -2.23 2.68
C GLY A 39 -7.19 -1.45 2.97
N LYS A 40 -7.09 -0.13 3.12
CA LYS A 40 -8.22 0.77 3.37
C LYS A 40 -8.09 2.04 2.55
N ARG A 41 -9.18 2.50 1.94
CA ARG A 41 -9.25 3.82 1.27
C ARG A 41 -10.68 4.35 1.35
N LYS A 42 -10.84 5.61 1.79
CA LYS A 42 -12.16 6.16 2.13
C LYS A 42 -12.87 5.18 3.08
N ASN A 43 -14.05 4.70 2.68
CA ASN A 43 -14.86 3.74 3.42
C ASN A 43 -14.69 2.29 2.93
N ALA A 44 -13.81 2.04 1.96
CA ALA A 44 -13.55 0.70 1.45
C ALA A 44 -12.47 -0.01 2.27
N ILE A 45 -12.71 -1.28 2.58
CA ILE A 45 -11.81 -2.18 3.29
C ILE A 45 -11.58 -3.40 2.40
N ALA A 46 -10.32 -3.72 2.12
CA ALA A 46 -9.92 -4.87 1.32
C ALA A 46 -9.06 -5.80 2.19
N ARG A 47 -9.49 -7.04 2.35
CA ARG A 47 -8.71 -8.12 2.95
C ARG A 47 -8.10 -8.92 1.81
N VAL A 48 -6.77 -9.02 1.79
CA VAL A 48 -6.00 -9.60 0.69
C VAL A 48 -5.21 -10.78 1.22
N TRP A 49 -5.30 -11.89 0.50
CA TRP A 49 -4.44 -13.05 0.66
C TRP A 49 -3.66 -13.26 -0.63
N ILE A 50 -2.34 -13.36 -0.51
CA ILE A 50 -1.43 -13.65 -1.61
C ILE A 50 -0.85 -15.04 -1.42
N LYS A 51 -0.78 -15.79 -2.51
CA LYS A 51 -0.05 -17.05 -2.61
C LYS A 51 0.79 -17.07 -3.91
N PRO A 52 1.94 -17.74 -3.96
CA PRO A 52 2.63 -17.96 -5.22
C PRO A 52 1.73 -18.78 -6.17
N GLY A 53 1.66 -18.41 -7.45
CA GLY A 53 0.71 -18.99 -8.40
C GLY A 53 0.86 -18.45 -9.82
N SER A 54 -0.22 -18.53 -10.61
CA SER A 54 -0.24 -18.22 -12.04
C SER A 54 -0.72 -16.81 -12.38
N GLY A 55 -0.90 -15.94 -11.37
CA GLY A 55 -1.38 -14.57 -11.58
C GLY A 55 -2.89 -14.42 -11.50
N LYS A 56 -3.62 -15.41 -10.96
CA LYS A 56 -5.08 -15.37 -10.92
C LYS A 56 -5.57 -14.40 -9.84
N ILE A 57 -6.33 -13.38 -10.24
CA ILE A 57 -6.90 -12.39 -9.33
C ILE A 57 -8.41 -12.62 -9.20
N ILE A 58 -8.86 -12.96 -7.98
CA ILE A 58 -10.26 -13.18 -7.63
C ILE A 58 -10.68 -12.14 -6.58
N ILE A 59 -11.81 -11.47 -6.83
CA ILE A 59 -12.37 -10.43 -5.96
C ILE A 59 -13.81 -10.77 -5.65
N ASN A 60 -14.15 -10.99 -4.37
CA ASN A 60 -15.48 -11.41 -3.90
C ASN A 60 -16.05 -12.53 -4.79
N GLU A 61 -15.25 -13.60 -4.99
CA GLU A 61 -15.59 -14.79 -5.78
C GLU A 61 -15.79 -14.56 -7.29
N ARG A 62 -15.55 -13.35 -7.78
CA ARG A 62 -15.64 -12.99 -9.20
C ARG A 62 -14.25 -12.73 -9.78
N SER A 63 -14.11 -12.84 -11.10
CA SER A 63 -12.88 -12.42 -11.78
C SER A 63 -12.68 -10.90 -11.66
N PHE A 64 -11.43 -10.47 -11.55
CA PHE A 64 -11.11 -9.05 -11.38
C PHE A 64 -11.62 -8.18 -12.55
N GLU A 65 -11.63 -8.73 -13.76
CA GLU A 65 -12.10 -8.04 -14.97
C GLU A 65 -13.60 -7.76 -14.92
N THR A 66 -14.38 -8.75 -14.49
CA THR A 66 -15.84 -8.63 -14.36
C THR A 66 -16.20 -7.71 -13.19
N TYR A 67 -15.45 -7.74 -12.10
CA TYR A 67 -15.71 -6.88 -10.94
C TYR A 67 -15.39 -5.41 -11.24
N PHE A 68 -14.22 -5.15 -11.84
CA PHE A 68 -13.82 -3.80 -12.24
C PHE A 68 -14.04 -3.60 -13.74
N ALA A 69 -15.27 -3.21 -14.11
CA ALA A 69 -15.63 -2.96 -15.51
C ALA A 69 -14.75 -1.91 -16.22
N ARG A 70 -14.19 -0.94 -15.47
CA ARG A 70 -13.36 0.13 -16.04
C ARG A 70 -11.88 -0.28 -16.10
N PRO A 71 -11.19 -0.19 -17.25
CA PRO A 71 -9.79 -0.58 -17.39
C PRO A 71 -8.85 0.23 -16.49
N VAL A 72 -9.16 1.50 -16.24
CA VAL A 72 -8.37 2.35 -15.32
C VAL A 72 -8.33 1.76 -13.90
N LEU A 73 -9.41 1.13 -13.43
CA LEU A 73 -9.44 0.51 -12.10
C LEU A 73 -8.61 -0.77 -12.05
N ARG A 74 -8.58 -1.52 -13.16
CA ARG A 74 -7.74 -2.72 -13.33
C ARG A 74 -6.27 -2.34 -13.27
N MET A 75 -5.88 -1.29 -14.01
CA MET A 75 -4.52 -0.77 -14.02
C MET A 75 -4.04 -0.38 -12.61
N ILE A 76 -4.89 0.30 -11.81
CA ILE A 76 -4.55 0.68 -10.43
C ILE A 76 -4.26 -0.55 -9.55
N VAL A 77 -4.95 -1.67 -9.75
CA VAL A 77 -4.71 -2.91 -8.99
C VAL A 77 -3.41 -3.59 -9.40
N ASN A 78 -3.01 -3.47 -10.68
CA ASN A 78 -1.82 -4.11 -11.24
C ASN A 78 -0.51 -3.34 -10.97
N GLN A 79 -0.56 -2.02 -10.79
CA GLN A 79 0.59 -1.15 -10.44
C GLN A 79 1.63 -1.76 -9.46
N PRO A 80 1.25 -2.30 -8.29
CA PRO A 80 2.22 -2.85 -7.34
C PRO A 80 2.97 -4.07 -7.88
N PHE A 81 2.38 -4.85 -8.79
CA PHE A 81 3.05 -5.99 -9.42
C PHE A 81 4.04 -5.56 -10.50
N GLU A 82 3.67 -4.54 -11.29
CA GLU A 82 4.54 -3.96 -12.31
C GLU A 82 5.81 -3.40 -11.68
N ILE A 83 5.67 -2.63 -10.59
CA ILE A 83 6.80 -1.99 -9.90
C ILE A 83 7.65 -2.99 -9.12
N ALA A 84 7.03 -4.04 -8.58
CA ALA A 84 7.79 -5.13 -7.96
C ALA A 84 8.48 -6.04 -9.00
N GLY A 85 8.16 -5.94 -10.29
CA GLY A 85 8.64 -6.86 -11.32
C GLY A 85 8.10 -8.29 -11.16
N ARG A 86 6.96 -8.46 -10.47
CA ARG A 86 6.37 -9.76 -10.09
C ARG A 86 5.03 -10.02 -10.77
N VAL A 87 4.90 -9.58 -12.00
CA VAL A 87 3.70 -9.80 -12.82
C VAL A 87 3.51 -11.31 -13.02
N SER A 88 2.28 -11.80 -12.83
CA SER A 88 1.88 -13.20 -13.02
C SER A 88 2.52 -14.25 -12.09
N GLN A 89 3.23 -13.85 -11.03
CA GLN A 89 3.86 -14.81 -10.10
C GLN A 89 2.98 -15.16 -8.89
N TYR A 90 1.94 -14.36 -8.65
CA TYR A 90 1.14 -14.43 -7.44
C TYR A 90 -0.35 -14.53 -7.76
N ASP A 91 -1.02 -15.50 -7.16
CA ASP A 91 -2.47 -15.53 -7.12
C ASP A 91 -2.97 -14.70 -5.93
N ILE A 92 -4.08 -14.01 -6.14
CA ILE A 92 -4.65 -13.10 -5.15
C ILE A 92 -6.10 -13.47 -4.93
N MET A 93 -6.45 -13.65 -3.66
CA MET A 93 -7.84 -13.71 -3.22
C MET A 93 -8.12 -12.46 -2.41
N VAL A 94 -9.14 -11.71 -2.83
CA VAL A 94 -9.50 -10.45 -2.19
C VAL A 94 -10.96 -10.44 -1.79
N ASN A 95 -11.20 -10.15 -0.52
CA ASN A 95 -12.54 -9.84 -0.02
C ASN A 95 -12.63 -8.34 0.26
N VAL A 96 -13.53 -7.65 -0.44
CA VAL A 96 -13.72 -6.20 -0.34
C VAL A 96 -15.12 -5.86 0.12
N ALA A 97 -15.20 -4.95 1.08
CA ALA A 97 -16.46 -4.42 1.60
C ALA A 97 -16.42 -2.89 1.71
N GLY A 98 -17.58 -2.26 1.52
CA GLY A 98 -17.79 -0.82 1.68
C GLY A 98 -17.25 0.06 0.56
N GLY A 99 -17.61 1.35 0.62
CA GLY A 99 -17.23 2.36 -0.36
C GLY A 99 -17.86 2.13 -1.75
N GLY A 100 -17.16 2.58 -2.79
CA GLY A 100 -17.52 2.31 -4.19
C GLY A 100 -16.31 1.84 -4.99
N LEU A 101 -16.50 1.42 -6.24
CA LEU A 101 -15.48 0.70 -7.06
C LEU A 101 -14.10 1.38 -7.09
N SER A 102 -14.03 2.70 -7.22
CA SER A 102 -12.76 3.44 -7.22
C SER A 102 -12.06 3.44 -5.86
N GLY A 103 -12.83 3.54 -4.77
CA GLY A 103 -12.29 3.42 -3.41
C GLY A 103 -11.81 2.01 -3.13
N GLN A 104 -12.57 1.01 -3.59
CA GLN A 104 -12.25 -0.40 -3.49
C GLN A 104 -10.96 -0.74 -4.22
N ALA A 105 -10.80 -0.37 -5.50
CA ALA A 105 -9.57 -0.58 -6.25
C ALA A 105 -8.33 0.00 -5.54
N GLY A 106 -8.46 1.21 -4.99
CA GLY A 106 -7.38 1.82 -4.20
C GLY A 106 -7.09 1.10 -2.88
N ALA A 107 -8.12 0.54 -2.23
CA ALA A 107 -7.95 -0.29 -1.04
C ALA A 107 -7.25 -1.62 -1.38
N VAL A 108 -7.62 -2.27 -2.48
CA VAL A 108 -6.98 -3.49 -2.98
C VAL A 108 -5.51 -3.22 -3.28
N ARG A 109 -5.19 -2.16 -4.04
CA ARG A 109 -3.79 -1.77 -4.33
C ARG A 109 -2.94 -1.66 -3.07
N HIS A 110 -3.46 -0.97 -2.05
CA HIS A 110 -2.76 -0.81 -0.79
C HIS A 110 -2.62 -2.12 0.00
N GLY A 111 -3.64 -2.99 -0.05
CA GLY A 111 -3.62 -4.31 0.58
C GLY A 111 -2.61 -5.24 -0.09
N VAL A 112 -2.60 -5.31 -1.42
CA VAL A 112 -1.65 -6.08 -2.22
C VAL A 112 -0.22 -5.66 -1.92
N SER A 113 0.06 -4.36 -1.88
CA SER A 113 1.40 -3.84 -1.60
C SER A 113 1.91 -4.28 -0.23
N LYS A 114 1.04 -4.30 0.78
CA LYS A 114 1.40 -4.81 2.11
C LYS A 114 1.58 -6.33 2.14
N ALA A 115 0.72 -7.07 1.44
CA ALA A 115 0.85 -8.51 1.37
C ALA A 115 2.15 -8.93 0.66
N LEU A 116 2.54 -8.22 -0.41
CA LEU A 116 3.84 -8.40 -1.07
C LEU A 116 5.00 -8.15 -0.12
N THR A 117 4.96 -7.08 0.69
CA THR A 117 6.03 -6.85 1.68
C THR A 117 6.08 -7.87 2.81
N ASN A 118 4.94 -8.50 3.13
CA ASN A 118 4.90 -9.57 4.13
C ASN A 118 5.44 -10.88 3.55
N TYR A 119 5.26 -11.11 2.25
CA TYR A 119 5.80 -12.27 1.54
C TYR A 119 7.29 -12.10 1.24
N GLU A 120 7.70 -10.94 0.75
CA GLU A 120 9.08 -10.59 0.42
C GLU A 120 9.46 -9.25 1.04
N PRO A 121 10.21 -9.27 2.15
CA PRO A 121 10.56 -8.06 2.87
C PRO A 121 11.42 -7.07 2.07
N GLU A 122 12.23 -7.56 1.14
CA GLU A 122 13.15 -6.77 0.31
C GLU A 122 12.41 -5.78 -0.61
N LEU A 123 11.22 -6.17 -1.10
CA LEU A 123 10.39 -5.33 -1.98
C LEU A 123 9.88 -4.06 -1.29
N ARG A 124 9.97 -3.99 0.04
CA ARG A 124 9.49 -2.85 0.82
C ARG A 124 10.18 -1.55 0.42
N ALA A 125 11.48 -1.56 0.13
CA ALA A 125 12.21 -0.34 -0.23
C ALA A 125 11.65 0.28 -1.52
N VAL A 126 11.43 -0.55 -2.54
CA VAL A 126 10.86 -0.13 -3.84
C VAL A 126 9.42 0.35 -3.67
N LEU A 127 8.57 -0.45 -3.01
CA LEU A 127 7.16 -0.12 -2.81
C LEU A 127 6.94 1.11 -1.91
N LYS A 128 7.87 1.39 -0.98
CA LYS A 128 7.85 2.60 -0.15
C LYS A 128 8.22 3.83 -0.97
N ARG A 129 9.24 3.73 -1.83
CA ARG A 129 9.69 4.83 -2.70
C ARG A 129 8.57 5.30 -3.64
N GLU A 130 7.84 4.35 -4.22
CA GLU A 130 6.67 4.62 -5.09
C GLU A 130 5.37 4.97 -4.32
N GLY A 131 5.41 5.02 -2.99
CA GLY A 131 4.30 5.51 -2.18
C GLY A 131 3.13 4.54 -1.98
N PHE A 132 3.25 3.25 -2.33
CA PHE A 132 2.14 2.30 -2.20
C PHE A 132 1.85 1.85 -0.76
N LEU A 133 2.85 1.95 0.11
CA LEU A 133 2.73 1.61 1.53
C LEU A 133 2.06 2.70 2.36
N THR A 134 1.91 3.91 1.80
CA THR A 134 1.20 5.01 2.47
C THR A 134 -0.29 4.89 2.23
N ARG A 135 -1.07 4.90 3.30
CA ARG A 135 -2.54 4.92 3.20
C ARG A 135 -2.99 6.32 2.74
N ASP A 136 -3.83 6.38 1.72
CA ASP A 136 -4.54 7.61 1.35
C ASP A 136 -5.50 8.02 2.48
N SER A 137 -5.14 9.09 3.20
CA SER A 137 -5.85 9.59 4.38
C SER A 137 -7.12 10.38 4.03
N ARG A 138 -7.36 10.69 2.76
CA ARG A 138 -8.51 11.50 2.34
C ARG A 138 -9.83 10.79 2.64
N VAL A 139 -10.69 11.46 3.39
CA VAL A 139 -12.06 11.04 3.71
C VAL A 139 -13.01 12.20 3.37
N VAL A 140 -14.27 11.88 3.09
CA VAL A 140 -15.29 12.89 2.79
C VAL A 140 -15.51 13.76 4.03
N GLU A 141 -15.32 15.07 3.89
CA GLU A 141 -15.64 16.02 4.95
C GLU A 141 -17.14 16.02 5.24
N ARG A 142 -17.51 16.08 6.53
CA ARG A 142 -18.90 16.21 6.94
C ARG A 142 -19.51 17.55 6.48
N LYS A 143 -20.83 17.59 6.32
CA LYS A 143 -21.57 18.84 6.15
C LYS A 143 -21.41 19.71 7.40
N LYS A 144 -21.16 21.00 7.20
CA LYS A 144 -21.11 22.02 8.27
C LYS A 144 -22.44 22.78 8.29
N PRO A 145 -22.97 23.17 9.47
CA PRO A 145 -24.17 23.99 9.56
C PRO A 145 -23.95 25.34 8.85
N GLY A 146 -25.02 25.95 8.34
CA GLY A 146 -24.94 27.21 7.58
C GLY A 146 -24.33 27.10 6.18
N ARG A 147 -23.96 25.89 5.72
CA ARG A 147 -23.42 25.64 4.37
C ARG A 147 -24.22 24.58 3.63
N ALA A 148 -24.31 24.71 2.31
CA ALA A 148 -25.01 23.77 1.43
C ALA A 148 -24.28 22.42 1.34
N LYS A 149 -22.94 22.43 1.38
CA LYS A 149 -22.06 21.23 1.45
C LYS A 149 -20.93 21.46 2.45
N ALA A 150 -19.91 20.60 2.48
CA ALA A 150 -18.76 20.74 3.38
C ALA A 150 -18.11 22.15 3.32
N ARG A 151 -17.97 22.72 2.12
CA ARG A 151 -17.39 24.06 1.91
C ARG A 151 -18.31 25.06 1.20
N ARG A 152 -19.20 24.62 0.31
CA ARG A 152 -20.11 25.47 -0.49
C ARG A 152 -21.04 26.28 0.41
N SER A 153 -20.89 27.60 0.42
CA SER A 153 -21.83 28.55 1.04
C SER A 153 -23.01 28.84 0.11
N PHE A 154 -24.08 29.38 0.69
CA PHE A 154 -25.13 30.05 -0.08
C PHE A 154 -24.60 31.38 -0.63
N GLN A 155 -25.30 31.95 -1.62
CA GLN A 155 -24.96 33.26 -2.16
C GLN A 155 -25.12 34.33 -1.06
N PHE A 156 -24.10 35.16 -0.87
CA PHE A 156 -24.13 36.26 0.09
C PHE A 156 -24.70 37.52 -0.60
N SER A 157 -25.69 38.17 0.01
CA SER A 157 -26.18 39.49 -0.40
C SER A 157 -25.58 40.55 0.51
N LYS A 158 -24.84 41.51 -0.05
CA LYS A 158 -24.11 42.57 0.67
C LYS A 158 -24.96 43.83 0.97
N ARG A 159 -26.19 43.89 0.46
CA ARG A 159 -27.06 45.07 0.51
C ARG A 159 -27.25 45.61 1.92
#